data_AF-A0AA96ZDM8-F1
#
_entry.id   AF-A0AA96ZDM8-F1
#
_cell.length_a   1.000
_cell.length_b   1.000
_cell.length_c   1.000
_cell.angle_alpha   90.00
_cell.angle_beta   90.00
_cell.angle_gamma   90.00
#
_symmetry.space_group_name_H-M   'P 1'
#
loop_
_entity.id
_entity.type
_entity.pdbx_description
1 polymer ?
#
loop_
_entity_poly.entity_id
_entity_poly.type
_entity_poly.pdbx_seq_one_letter_code
_entity_poly.pdbx_strand_id
1 'polypeptide(L)'
;MDRLRLPFIHGILKLITFGAFSLPKIHVSIVKYGDSPTSLTVDKWIYQGSPLYAAYDTKQQFSDFYNHGAYSLLPPSYYSGSKVKFGLSFIMRLTKIYFKRSKRLYLILLGIAICLVSQYFYSKYFSQKDTNLQNSLSNLKIESYFKHGNNYRYTFSSDNKLFSSSDLQKSGIEISSVSPCKASLIEKGVIYEITCK
;
A
#
# COMPACT_ATOMS: atom_id res chain seq x y z
N MET A 1 -21.48 -11.36 -24.83
CA MET A 1 -20.94 -11.62 -23.48
C MET A 1 -21.18 -10.41 -22.61
N ASP A 2 -21.86 -10.62 -21.49
CA ASP A 2 -22.31 -9.54 -20.62
C ASP A 2 -21.23 -9.13 -19.61
N ARG A 3 -21.28 -7.86 -19.22
CA ARG A 3 -20.46 -7.33 -18.13
C ARG A 3 -21.21 -7.58 -16.84
N LEU A 4 -20.59 -8.28 -15.89
CA LEU A 4 -21.19 -8.51 -14.58
C LEU A 4 -21.32 -7.18 -13.85
N ARG A 5 -22.54 -6.66 -13.69
CA ARG A 5 -22.81 -5.46 -12.89
C ARG A 5 -22.98 -5.89 -11.43
N LEU A 6 -21.99 -5.57 -10.60
CA LEU A 6 -22.12 -5.74 -9.15
C LEU A 6 -23.00 -4.61 -8.59
N PRO A 7 -24.05 -4.93 -7.82
CA PRO A 7 -24.86 -3.90 -7.16
C PRO A 7 -23.99 -3.10 -6.17
N PHE A 8 -24.28 -1.81 -6.05
CA PHE A 8 -23.58 -0.82 -5.20
C PHE A 8 -22.12 -0.51 -5.59
N ILE A 9 -21.27 -1.51 -5.79
CA ILE A 9 -19.85 -1.38 -6.15
C ILE A 9 -19.68 -0.67 -7.50
N HIS A 10 -20.55 -0.99 -8.47
CA HIS A 10 -20.51 -0.35 -9.79
C HIS A 10 -20.72 1.17 -9.71
N GLY A 11 -21.64 1.63 -8.87
CA GLY A 11 -21.94 3.07 -8.72
C GLY A 11 -20.78 3.84 -8.11
N ILE A 12 -20.19 3.31 -7.05
CA ILE A 12 -19.04 3.92 -6.37
C ILE A 12 -17.84 4.02 -7.31
N LEU A 13 -17.48 2.93 -8.00
CA LEU A 13 -16.36 2.92 -8.95
C LEU A 13 -16.58 3.88 -10.11
N LYS A 14 -17.82 3.99 -10.59
CA LYS A 14 -18.18 4.92 -11.67
C LYS A 14 -18.09 6.38 -11.21
N LEU A 15 -18.46 6.67 -9.97
CA LEU A 15 -18.38 8.00 -9.38
C LEU A 15 -16.93 8.43 -9.15
N ILE A 16 -16.10 7.57 -8.57
CA ILE A 16 -14.66 7.83 -8.35
C ILE A 16 -13.91 8.01 -9.67
N THR A 17 -14.26 7.22 -10.69
CA THR A 17 -13.55 7.24 -11.98
C THR A 17 -14.23 8.17 -13.00
N PHE A 18 -15.14 9.05 -12.57
CA PHE A 18 -15.88 9.98 -13.45
C PHE A 18 -16.47 9.31 -14.71
N GLY A 19 -16.99 8.09 -14.57
CA GLY A 19 -17.58 7.34 -15.68
C GLY A 19 -16.62 6.56 -16.57
N ALA A 20 -15.30 6.72 -16.43
CA ALA A 20 -14.32 6.05 -17.30
C ALA A 20 -14.08 4.57 -16.95
N PHE A 21 -14.60 4.09 -15.80
CA PHE A 21 -14.42 2.70 -15.39
C PHE A 21 -15.44 1.78 -16.04
N SER A 22 -14.95 0.76 -16.75
CA SER A 22 -15.78 -0.24 -17.41
C SER A 22 -15.49 -1.62 -16.82
N LEU A 23 -16.54 -2.31 -16.34
CA LEU A 23 -16.40 -3.63 -15.70
C LEU A 23 -15.92 -4.70 -16.71
N PRO A 24 -15.14 -5.69 -16.23
CA PRO A 24 -14.61 -6.75 -17.08
C PRO A 24 -15.75 -7.59 -17.67
N LYS A 25 -15.54 -8.04 -18.91
CA LYS A 25 -16.44 -8.99 -19.57
C LYS A 25 -16.13 -10.39 -19.06
N ILE A 26 -17.14 -11.08 -18.56
CA ILE A 26 -16.99 -12.40 -17.94
C ILE A 26 -17.63 -13.46 -18.84
N HIS A 27 -17.03 -14.64 -18.88
CA HIS A 27 -17.58 -15.82 -19.50
C HIS A 27 -17.88 -16.86 -18.42
N VAL A 28 -19.06 -17.47 -18.52
CA VAL A 28 -19.50 -18.55 -17.65
C VAL A 28 -19.69 -19.76 -18.54
N SER A 29 -18.97 -20.83 -18.25
CA SER A 29 -19.21 -22.12 -18.90
C SER A 29 -19.84 -23.07 -17.89
N ILE A 30 -20.78 -23.87 -18.38
CA ILE A 30 -21.57 -24.80 -17.58
C ILE A 30 -21.44 -26.15 -18.24
N VAL A 31 -20.93 -27.14 -17.50
CA VAL A 31 -20.84 -28.52 -17.95
C VAL A 31 -22.05 -29.27 -17.42
N LYS A 32 -22.78 -29.95 -18.30
CA LYS A 32 -23.96 -30.73 -17.94
C LYS A 32 -23.86 -32.17 -18.45
N TYR A 33 -24.50 -33.11 -17.77
CA TYR A 33 -24.57 -34.52 -18.18
C TYR A 33 -25.58 -34.80 -19.32
N GLY A 34 -26.13 -33.76 -19.95
CA GLY A 34 -27.06 -33.90 -21.05
C GLY A 34 -27.19 -32.62 -21.85
N ASP A 35 -28.00 -32.69 -22.91
CA ASP A 35 -28.30 -31.61 -23.83
C ASP A 35 -29.51 -30.76 -23.37
N SER A 36 -30.38 -31.32 -22.52
CA SER A 36 -31.52 -30.59 -21.96
C SER A 36 -31.08 -29.40 -21.09
N PRO A 37 -31.78 -28.24 -21.15
CA PRO A 37 -31.58 -27.13 -20.22
C PRO A 37 -31.73 -27.52 -18.74
N THR A 38 -32.54 -28.54 -18.43
CA THR A 38 -32.80 -29.04 -17.07
C THR A 38 -31.83 -30.14 -16.62
N SER A 39 -30.88 -30.54 -17.47
CA SER A 39 -29.91 -31.59 -17.13
C SER A 39 -29.00 -31.21 -15.95
N LEU A 40 -28.53 -32.23 -15.23
CA LEU A 40 -27.69 -32.07 -14.05
C LEU A 40 -26.39 -31.35 -14.42
N THR A 41 -26.10 -30.25 -13.70
CA THR A 41 -24.87 -29.49 -13.87
C THR A 41 -23.75 -30.16 -13.09
N VAL A 42 -22.69 -30.56 -13.80
CA VAL A 42 -21.51 -31.23 -13.24
C VAL A 42 -20.55 -30.20 -12.69
N ASP A 43 -20.30 -29.15 -13.46
CA ASP A 43 -19.32 -28.13 -13.13
C ASP A 43 -19.71 -26.77 -13.73
N LYS A 44 -19.20 -25.71 -13.10
CA LYS A 44 -19.36 -24.33 -13.55
C LYS A 44 -18.08 -23.58 -13.23
N TRP A 45 -17.45 -23.03 -14.26
CA TRP A 45 -16.33 -22.13 -14.11
C TRP A 45 -16.62 -20.75 -14.69
N ILE A 46 -15.95 -19.76 -14.11
CA ILE A 46 -16.11 -18.35 -14.43
C ILE A 46 -14.71 -17.80 -14.72
N TYR A 47 -14.53 -17.20 -15.90
CA TYR A 47 -13.26 -16.58 -16.29
C TYR A 47 -13.48 -15.28 -17.07
N GLN A 48 -12.42 -14.48 -17.16
CA GLN A 48 -12.46 -13.24 -17.94
C GLN A 48 -12.44 -13.58 -19.44
N GLY A 49 -13.44 -13.12 -20.20
CA GLY A 49 -13.61 -13.53 -21.60
C GLY A 49 -12.65 -12.86 -22.59
N SER A 50 -11.98 -11.76 -22.22
CA SER A 50 -11.15 -10.98 -23.14
C SER A 50 -10.00 -11.75 -23.82
N PRO A 51 -9.30 -12.69 -23.16
CA PRO A 51 -8.24 -13.46 -23.82
C PRO A 51 -8.76 -14.45 -24.85
N LEU A 52 -10.03 -14.89 -24.74
CA LEU A 52 -10.60 -15.88 -25.66
C LEU A 52 -11.13 -15.29 -26.96
N TYR A 53 -11.29 -13.98 -27.07
CA TYR A 53 -11.86 -13.38 -28.29
C TYR A 53 -11.05 -13.66 -29.55
N ALA A 54 -9.72 -13.78 -29.42
CA ALA A 54 -8.87 -14.18 -30.54
C ALA A 54 -9.13 -15.63 -30.99
N ALA A 55 -9.60 -16.51 -30.10
CA ALA A 55 -9.91 -17.90 -30.43
C ALA A 55 -11.28 -18.05 -31.11
N TYR A 56 -12.20 -17.10 -30.91
CA TYR A 56 -13.50 -17.06 -31.57
C TYR A 56 -13.47 -16.39 -32.95
N ASP A 57 -12.36 -15.76 -33.34
CA ASP A 57 -12.16 -15.29 -34.72
C ASP A 57 -11.81 -16.47 -35.64
N THR A 58 -12.66 -17.49 -35.61
CA THR A 58 -12.70 -18.50 -36.64
C THR A 58 -13.44 -17.83 -37.79
N LYS A 59 -12.72 -17.34 -38.81
CA LYS A 59 -13.31 -16.99 -40.11
C LYS A 59 -13.95 -18.19 -40.83
N GLN A 60 -14.35 -19.20 -40.07
CA GLN A 60 -14.96 -20.43 -40.50
C GLN A 60 -16.39 -20.11 -40.90
N GLN A 61 -16.66 -20.31 -42.19
CA GLN A 61 -17.99 -20.24 -42.75
C GLN A 61 -18.52 -21.67 -42.85
N PHE A 62 -19.67 -21.93 -42.23
CA PHE A 62 -20.38 -23.18 -42.41
C PHE A 62 -21.28 -23.06 -43.64
N SER A 63 -21.29 -24.09 -44.48
CA SER A 63 -22.14 -24.18 -45.66
C SER A 63 -22.81 -25.55 -45.67
N ASP A 64 -24.13 -25.55 -45.83
CA ASP A 64 -24.93 -26.78 -45.86
C ASP A 64 -24.63 -27.62 -47.11
N PHE A 65 -24.03 -27.02 -48.14
CA PHE A 65 -23.64 -27.68 -49.40
C PHE A 65 -22.24 -28.31 -49.33
N TYR A 66 -21.58 -28.30 -48.17
CA TYR A 66 -20.22 -28.81 -48.01
C TYR A 66 -20.20 -30.29 -47.59
N ASN A 67 -19.84 -31.17 -48.51
CA ASN A 67 -19.92 -32.63 -48.33
C ASN A 67 -18.90 -33.24 -47.34
N HIS A 68 -17.91 -32.48 -46.86
CA HIS A 68 -16.81 -33.03 -46.05
C HIS A 68 -16.94 -32.78 -44.53
N GLY A 69 -18.09 -32.26 -44.07
CA GLY A 69 -18.34 -32.00 -42.63
C GLY A 69 -17.37 -30.99 -42.01
N ALA A 70 -17.45 -30.81 -40.69
CA ALA A 70 -16.53 -29.93 -39.96
C ALA A 70 -15.21 -30.67 -39.70
N TYR A 71 -14.10 -30.17 -40.26
CA TYR A 71 -12.75 -30.65 -39.97
C TYR A 71 -11.78 -29.49 -39.73
N SER A 72 -10.67 -29.78 -39.04
CA SER A 72 -9.57 -28.85 -38.78
C SER A 72 -8.31 -29.38 -39.45
N LEU A 73 -7.81 -28.67 -40.47
CA LEU A 73 -6.49 -28.95 -41.06
C LEU A 73 -5.43 -28.15 -40.29
N LEU A 74 -4.50 -28.86 -39.65
CA LEU A 74 -3.27 -28.27 -39.14
C LEU A 74 -2.29 -28.07 -40.31
N PRO A 75 -1.92 -26.83 -40.66
CA PRO A 75 -0.99 -26.62 -41.75
C PRO A 75 0.40 -27.20 -41.41
N PRO A 76 1.17 -27.71 -42.39
CA PRO A 76 2.46 -28.37 -42.14
C PRO A 76 3.47 -27.57 -41.31
N SER A 77 3.38 -26.24 -41.31
CA SER A 77 4.22 -25.33 -40.53
C SER A 77 4.05 -25.45 -39.00
N TYR A 78 3.02 -26.14 -38.52
CA TYR A 78 2.83 -26.40 -37.09
C TYR A 78 3.70 -27.57 -36.59
N TYR A 79 4.09 -28.50 -37.46
CA TYR A 79 4.97 -29.62 -37.13
C TYR A 79 6.45 -29.23 -37.16
N SER A 80 6.82 -28.35 -38.09
CA SER A 80 8.17 -27.81 -38.20
C SER A 80 8.22 -26.46 -37.49
N GLY A 81 8.59 -26.46 -36.22
CA GLY A 81 8.70 -25.24 -35.42
C GLY A 81 9.50 -24.16 -36.16
N SER A 82 8.82 -23.10 -36.59
CA SER A 82 9.49 -21.98 -37.25
C SER A 82 10.43 -21.30 -36.26
N LYS A 83 11.74 -21.48 -36.45
CA LYS A 83 12.75 -20.82 -35.62
C LYS A 83 12.62 -19.30 -35.80
N VAL A 84 12.32 -18.59 -34.71
CA VAL A 84 12.21 -17.13 -34.74
C VAL A 84 13.57 -16.55 -35.12
N LYS A 85 13.61 -15.70 -36.16
CA LYS A 85 14.84 -15.04 -36.59
C LYS A 85 15.20 -13.94 -35.58
N PHE A 86 16.37 -14.06 -34.96
CA PHE A 86 16.92 -13.01 -34.09
C PHE A 86 17.40 -11.83 -34.95
N GLY A 87 16.75 -10.69 -34.82
CA GLY A 87 17.13 -9.44 -35.49
C GLY A 87 16.85 -8.24 -34.59
N LEU A 88 17.25 -7.04 -35.03
CA LEU A 88 17.10 -5.81 -34.23
C LEU A 88 15.64 -5.52 -33.88
N SER A 89 14.71 -5.74 -34.81
CA SER A 89 13.27 -5.59 -34.56
C SER A 89 12.75 -6.60 -33.53
N PHE A 90 13.28 -7.82 -33.52
CA PHE A 90 12.96 -8.84 -32.53
C PHE A 90 13.47 -8.43 -31.14
N ILE A 91 14.72 -7.97 -31.03
CA ILE A 91 15.29 -7.48 -29.76
C ILE A 91 14.48 -6.27 -29.25
N MET A 92 14.16 -5.30 -30.11
CA MET A 92 13.35 -4.13 -29.71
C MET A 92 11.95 -4.52 -29.22
N ARG A 93 11.31 -5.50 -29.86
CA ARG A 93 10.02 -6.03 -29.41
C ARG A 93 10.16 -6.75 -28.07
N LEU A 94 11.21 -7.54 -27.92
CA LEU A 94 11.51 -8.31 -26.71
C LEU A 94 11.77 -7.37 -25.51
N THR A 95 12.63 -6.36 -25.68
CA THR A 95 12.89 -5.34 -24.67
C THR A 95 11.60 -4.60 -24.33
N LYS A 96 10.81 -4.14 -25.30
CA LYS A 96 9.50 -3.51 -25.04
C LYS A 96 8.58 -4.38 -24.20
N ILE A 97 8.53 -5.69 -24.44
CA ILE A 97 7.72 -6.64 -23.66
C ILE A 97 8.25 -6.75 -22.23
N TYR A 98 9.56 -6.97 -22.04
CA TYR A 98 10.16 -7.10 -20.71
C TYR A 98 10.09 -5.78 -19.92
N PHE A 99 10.36 -4.64 -20.55
CA PHE A 99 10.18 -3.32 -19.94
C PHE A 99 8.71 -3.04 -19.58
N LYS A 100 7.75 -3.47 -20.42
CA LYS A 100 6.32 -3.36 -20.09
C LYS A 100 5.94 -4.25 -18.89
N ARG A 101 6.56 -5.42 -18.76
CA ARG A 101 6.38 -6.34 -17.62
C ARG A 101 7.03 -5.79 -16.34
N SER A 102 8.16 -5.08 -16.47
CA SER A 102 8.93 -4.52 -15.35
C SER A 102 8.28 -3.28 -14.70
N LYS A 103 7.23 -2.70 -15.29
CA LYS A 103 6.52 -1.52 -14.73
C LYS A 103 6.08 -1.70 -13.27
N ARG A 104 5.78 -2.92 -12.84
CA ARG A 104 5.44 -3.23 -11.44
C ARG A 104 6.66 -3.19 -10.51
N LEU A 105 7.83 -3.64 -10.96
CA LEU A 105 9.07 -3.61 -10.18
C LEU A 105 9.59 -2.18 -10.03
N TYR A 106 9.50 -1.36 -11.08
CA TYR A 106 9.85 0.06 -11.01
C TYR A 106 9.02 0.82 -9.97
N LEU A 107 7.72 0.52 -9.84
CA LEU A 107 6.87 1.11 -8.80
C LEU A 107 7.31 0.71 -7.38
N ILE A 108 7.70 -0.55 -7.18
CA ILE A 108 8.20 -1.04 -5.88
C ILE A 108 9.53 -0.35 -5.54
N LEU A 109 10.47 -0.29 -6.48
CA LEU A 109 11.76 0.37 -6.27
C LEU A 109 11.61 1.87 -5.99
N LEU A 110 10.69 2.54 -6.69
CA LEU A 110 10.38 3.95 -6.47
C LEU A 110 9.75 4.19 -5.09
N GLY A 111 8.87 3.29 -4.64
CA GLY A 111 8.32 3.32 -3.28
C GLY A 111 9.39 3.16 -2.20
N ILE A 112 10.32 2.22 -2.38
CA ILE A 112 11.45 2.03 -1.47
C ILE A 112 12.32 3.29 -1.41
N ALA A 113 12.62 3.90 -2.57
CA ALA A 113 13.42 5.12 -2.64
C ALA A 113 12.74 6.29 -1.88
N ILE A 114 11.43 6.49 -2.06
CA ILE A 114 10.67 7.52 -1.32
C ILE A 114 10.72 7.26 0.18
N CYS A 115 10.58 6.00 0.61
CA CYS A 115 10.64 5.64 2.03
C CYS A 115 12.01 5.97 2.64
N LEU A 116 13.10 5.58 1.96
CA LEU A 116 14.47 5.89 2.42
C LEU A 116 14.72 7.41 2.51
N VAL A 117 14.27 8.17 1.51
CA VAL A 117 14.37 9.63 1.53
C VAL A 117 13.57 10.22 2.70
N SER A 118 12.32 9.77 2.91
CA SER A 118 11.49 10.24 4.02
C SER A 118 12.10 9.92 5.39
N GLN A 119 12.73 8.76 5.53
CA GLN A 119 13.42 8.34 6.76
C GLN A 119 14.63 9.22 7.06
N TYR A 120 15.42 9.55 6.03
CA TYR A 120 16.55 10.46 6.16
C TYR A 120 16.10 11.83 6.65
N PHE A 121 15.05 12.39 6.04
CA PHE A 121 14.49 13.67 6.50
C PHE A 121 13.96 13.58 7.93
N TYR A 122 13.21 12.53 8.28
CA TYR A 122 12.68 12.34 9.63
C TYR A 122 13.80 12.32 10.69
N SER A 123 14.87 11.56 10.44
CA SER A 123 16.03 11.50 11.36
C SER A 123 16.67 12.87 11.60
N LYS A 124 16.76 13.71 10.57
CA LYS A 124 17.35 15.05 10.67
C LYS A 124 16.48 15.99 11.50
N TYR A 125 15.16 15.97 11.29
CA TYR A 125 14.22 16.79 12.06
C TYR A 125 14.08 16.33 13.50
N PHE A 126 14.08 15.03 13.76
CA PHE A 126 13.96 14.48 15.12
C PHE A 126 15.18 14.83 15.98
N SER A 127 16.39 14.66 15.43
CA SER A 127 17.65 14.98 16.13
C SER A 127 17.76 16.47 16.53
N GLN A 128 17.22 17.38 15.72
CA GLN A 128 17.19 18.82 16.04
C GLN A 128 16.13 19.19 17.09
N LYS A 129 15.04 18.43 17.20
CA LYS A 129 14.01 18.67 18.22
C LYS A 129 14.50 18.26 19.60
N ASP A 130 15.14 17.10 19.71
CA ASP A 130 15.64 16.58 20.98
C ASP A 130 16.75 17.46 21.56
N THR A 131 17.66 17.99 20.72
CA THR A 131 18.73 18.88 21.17
C THR A 131 18.21 20.22 21.71
N ASN A 132 17.22 20.84 21.06
CA ASN A 132 16.60 22.08 21.57
C ASN A 132 15.80 21.86 22.85
N LEU A 133 15.07 20.75 22.93
CA LEU A 133 14.31 20.37 24.11
C LEU A 133 15.24 20.08 25.30
N GLN A 134 16.32 19.33 25.07
CA GLN A 134 17.33 19.04 26.08
C GLN A 134 18.02 20.31 26.59
N ASN A 135 18.33 21.27 25.72
CA ASN A 135 18.87 22.57 26.13
C ASN A 135 17.86 23.43 26.91
N SER A 136 16.56 23.32 26.62
CA SER A 136 15.51 23.99 27.39
C SER A 136 15.29 23.35 28.76
N LEU A 137 15.43 22.02 28.86
CA LEU A 137 15.28 21.26 30.10
C LEU A 137 16.53 21.37 31.00
N SER A 138 17.73 21.44 30.44
CA SER A 138 18.97 21.59 31.22
C SER A 138 19.11 22.96 31.88
N ASN A 139 18.47 23.99 31.33
CA ASN A 139 18.43 25.33 31.90
C ASN A 139 17.37 25.52 33.01
N LEU A 140 16.47 24.55 33.21
CA LEU A 140 15.51 24.58 34.31
C LEU A 140 16.22 24.33 35.63
N LYS A 141 15.93 25.17 36.63
CA LYS A 141 16.43 25.01 38.00
C LYS A 141 15.28 24.93 38.98
N ILE A 142 15.45 24.16 40.05
CA ILE A 142 14.46 24.12 41.15
C ILE A 142 14.63 25.37 42.00
N GLU A 143 13.56 26.14 42.18
CA GLU A 143 13.53 27.33 43.04
C GLU A 143 12.87 27.06 44.38
N SER A 144 11.78 26.28 44.38
CA SER A 144 11.13 25.88 45.63
C SER A 144 10.54 24.49 45.56
N TYR A 145 10.45 23.88 46.74
CA TYR A 145 9.87 22.58 46.97
C TYR A 145 8.88 22.68 48.13
N PHE A 146 7.70 22.14 47.92
CA PHE A 146 6.68 22.03 48.96
C PHE A 146 6.17 20.59 49.03
N LYS A 147 6.18 20.02 50.24
CA LYS A 147 5.61 18.70 50.52
C LYS A 147 4.51 18.82 51.56
N HIS A 148 3.35 18.28 51.25
CA HIS A 148 2.24 18.16 52.20
C HIS A 148 1.64 16.75 52.11
N GLY A 149 1.91 15.93 53.12
CA GLY A 149 1.57 14.51 53.12
C GLY A 149 2.21 13.78 51.94
N ASN A 150 1.38 13.21 51.08
CA ASN A 150 1.81 12.51 49.85
C ASN A 150 1.94 13.45 48.63
N ASN A 151 1.46 14.69 48.73
CA ASN A 151 1.52 15.63 47.61
C ASN A 151 2.83 16.41 47.66
N TYR A 152 3.47 16.53 46.50
CA TYR A 152 4.66 17.35 46.31
C TYR A 152 4.43 18.34 45.18
N ARG A 153 4.95 19.55 45.33
CA ARG A 153 4.92 20.59 44.31
C ARG A 153 6.30 21.20 44.17
N TYR A 154 6.80 21.21 42.94
CA TYR A 154 8.01 21.93 42.57
C TYR A 154 7.64 23.21 41.82
N THR A 155 8.41 24.26 42.06
CA THR A 155 8.46 25.43 41.18
C THR A 155 9.83 25.48 40.51
N PHE A 156 9.81 25.59 39.19
CA PHE A 156 11.00 25.65 38.37
C PHE A 156 11.19 27.05 37.83
N SER A 157 12.44 27.47 37.71
CA SER A 157 12.83 28.76 37.16
C SER A 157 13.62 28.52 35.87
N SER A 158 13.20 29.16 34.78
CA SER A 158 13.95 29.20 33.52
C SER A 158 13.88 30.62 32.98
N ASP A 159 15.04 31.26 32.77
CA ASP A 159 15.18 32.62 32.25
C ASP A 159 14.22 33.65 32.92
N ASN A 160 14.20 33.67 34.25
CA ASN A 160 13.35 34.53 35.11
C ASN A 160 11.83 34.30 35.00
N LYS A 161 11.39 33.21 34.37
CA LYS A 161 9.99 32.77 34.38
C LYS A 161 9.81 31.60 35.34
N LEU A 162 8.74 31.66 36.13
CA LEU A 162 8.37 30.65 37.10
C LEU A 162 7.35 29.68 36.47
N PHE A 163 7.67 28.39 36.53
CA PHE A 163 6.81 27.30 36.07
C PHE A 163 6.42 26.42 37.24
N SER A 164 5.12 26.14 37.39
CA SER A 164 4.64 25.18 38.37
C SER A 164 4.76 23.76 37.81
N SER A 165 5.02 22.78 38.67
CA SER A 165 4.95 21.34 38.33
C SER A 165 3.70 20.93 37.55
N SER A 166 2.54 21.53 37.84
CA SER A 166 1.29 21.34 37.08
C SER A 166 1.36 21.78 35.62
N ASP A 167 2.14 22.82 35.31
CA ASP A 167 2.24 23.38 33.96
C ASP A 167 3.14 22.50 33.09
N LEU A 168 4.20 21.93 33.67
CA LEU A 168 5.06 20.95 33.02
C LEU A 168 4.35 19.61 32.79
N GLN A 169 3.48 19.19 33.71
CA GLN A 169 2.63 18.01 33.52
C GLN A 169 1.62 18.21 32.36
N LYS A 170 1.07 19.42 32.19
CA LYS A 170 0.22 19.73 31.02
C LYS A 170 0.97 19.66 29.69
N SER A 171 2.27 19.93 29.67
CA SER A 171 3.12 19.70 28.49
C SER A 171 3.49 18.23 28.24
N GLY A 172 3.06 17.31 29.12
CA GLY A 172 3.31 15.87 28.98
C GLY A 172 4.62 15.41 29.62
N ILE A 173 5.18 16.18 30.56
CA ILE A 173 6.39 15.81 31.32
C ILE A 173 5.95 15.26 32.68
N GLU A 174 6.28 14.00 32.95
CA GLU A 174 6.03 13.38 34.25
C GLU A 174 7.12 13.77 35.25
N ILE A 175 6.75 13.98 36.52
CA ILE A 175 7.67 14.47 37.55
C ILE A 175 7.67 13.51 38.72
N SER A 176 8.81 12.87 38.97
CA SER A 176 9.06 12.06 40.16
C SER A 176 9.92 12.82 41.17
N SER A 177 9.44 12.91 42.41
CA SER A 177 10.17 13.54 43.51
C SER A 177 11.23 12.61 44.08
N VAL A 178 12.51 13.01 44.03
CA VAL A 178 13.63 12.25 44.65
C VAL A 178 14.02 12.89 45.98
N SER A 179 14.17 14.21 46.02
CA SER A 179 14.46 14.98 47.24
C SER A 179 14.01 16.43 47.08
N PRO A 180 14.06 17.27 48.14
CA PRO A 180 13.71 18.69 48.03
C PRO A 180 14.50 19.42 46.94
N CYS A 181 15.74 18.99 46.68
CA CYS A 181 16.65 19.64 45.76
C CYS A 181 17.04 18.78 44.56
N LYS A 182 16.35 17.66 44.36
CA LYS A 182 16.53 16.79 43.19
C LYS A 182 15.16 16.32 42.70
N ALA A 183 14.85 16.64 41.47
CA ALA A 183 13.67 16.16 40.78
C ALA A 183 14.08 15.41 39.51
N SER A 184 13.41 14.30 39.25
CA SER A 184 13.54 13.57 37.99
C SER A 184 12.34 13.90 37.11
N LEU A 185 12.61 14.48 35.94
CA LEU A 185 11.62 14.72 34.89
C LEU A 185 11.69 13.58 33.88
N ILE A 186 10.55 12.99 33.55
CA ILE A 186 10.44 11.92 32.56
C ILE A 186 9.66 12.48 31.38
N GLU A 187 10.32 12.60 30.24
CA GLU A 187 9.66 12.94 28.98
C GLU A 187 9.89 11.81 27.98
N LYS A 188 8.80 11.13 27.57
CA LYS A 188 8.82 10.05 26.57
C LYS A 188 9.87 8.96 26.84
N GLY A 189 10.09 8.65 28.13
CA GLY A 189 11.02 7.61 28.58
C GLY A 189 12.47 8.07 28.78
N VAL A 190 12.80 9.34 28.49
CA VAL A 190 14.10 9.93 28.84
C VAL A 190 14.00 10.58 30.22
N ILE A 191 14.94 10.25 31.10
CA ILE A 191 14.99 10.77 32.47
C ILE A 191 16.00 11.91 32.51
N TYR A 192 15.53 13.10 32.92
CA TYR A 192 16.35 14.28 33.17
C TYR A 192 16.41 14.55 34.67
N GLU A 193 17.62 14.63 35.23
CA GLU A 193 17.83 15.00 36.62
C GLU A 193 18.06 16.51 36.73
N ILE A 194 17.24 17.18 37.54
CA ILE A 194 17.35 18.62 37.80
C ILE A 194 17.67 18.85 39.26
N THR A 195 18.61 19.77 39.51
CA THR A 195 19.02 20.21 40.85
C THR A 195 18.54 21.63 41.14
N CYS A 196 18.58 22.06 42.41
CA CYS A 196 18.44 23.48 42.71
C CYS A 196 19.60 24.30 42.14
N LYS A 197 19.37 25.60 42.11
CA LYS A 197 20.43 26.61 41.97
C LYS A 197 21.32 26.66 43.21
#